data_AF-A0A354C5H5-F1
#
_entry.id   AF-A0A354C5H5-F1
#
_cell.length_a   1.000
_cell.length_b   1.000
_cell.length_c   1.000
_cell.angle_alpha   90.00
_cell.angle_beta   90.00
_cell.angle_gamma   90.00
#
_symmetry.space_group_name_H-M   'P 1'
#
loop_
_entity.id
_entity.type
_entity.pdbx_description
1 polymer ?
#
loop_
_entity_poly.entity_id
_entity_poly.type
_entity_poly.pdbx_seq_one_letter_code
_entity_poly.pdbx_strand_id
1 'polypeptide(L)'
;MIKPAADESIERTREYTRKEEGWEGTGETGKLNLAQYLGQYQVPYKIKKSGSTILYVLDRCLFNSEHGRGESAIGQLENGALFYKCFHQSCKNYTWNDARKSISGNTSIKEFIEGGKEGDDQLSANGPQIIDCLESWNAIRSMEIIIEWVVDRLIPRNSITLVFGKGGIGKTWLLLAIARCIGLGDSWLGFHTIQASVFFIDFENPVAVLNIRTNKLGEAENVYFWRSNNPELKAPRLDSKDWKLYKQLPAGSVLIFDTLRASQGGDENASDAMARVMNRLKELRDMGFTVILLHHTAKNSDKVAKGDRQL
;
A
#
# COMPACT_ATOMS: atom_id res chain seq x y z
N MET A 1 -13.38 -85.19 -8.44
CA MET A 1 -14.41 -85.48 -7.40
C MET A 1 -14.55 -84.26 -6.51
N ILE A 2 -15.71 -84.07 -5.87
CA ILE A 2 -15.98 -83.16 -4.74
C ILE A 2 -15.95 -81.63 -5.05
N LYS A 3 -17.14 -81.02 -4.90
CA LYS A 3 -17.43 -79.62 -4.50
C LYS A 3 -17.81 -79.63 -3.00
N PRO A 4 -18.02 -78.50 -2.27
CA PRO A 4 -17.92 -77.08 -2.66
C PRO A 4 -16.65 -76.46 -2.00
N ALA A 5 -16.58 -75.39 -1.18
CA ALA A 5 -17.49 -74.36 -0.64
C ALA A 5 -16.66 -73.21 -0.01
N ALA A 6 -17.20 -72.07 0.45
CA ALA A 6 -18.31 -71.20 0.02
C ALA A 6 -18.49 -70.07 1.05
N ASP A 7 -18.72 -68.82 0.62
CA ASP A 7 -19.37 -67.77 1.45
C ASP A 7 -20.01 -66.67 0.56
N GLU A 8 -20.93 -65.90 1.13
CA GLU A 8 -21.70 -64.84 0.47
C GLU A 8 -21.17 -63.42 0.80
N SER A 9 -21.67 -62.40 0.12
CA SER A 9 -22.44 -61.30 0.76
C SER A 9 -22.34 -59.92 0.09
N ILE A 10 -23.44 -59.16 0.21
CA ILE A 10 -23.55 -57.69 0.16
C ILE A 10 -23.35 -57.02 -1.21
N GLU A 11 -24.48 -56.80 -1.88
CA GLU A 11 -24.72 -55.54 -2.60
C GLU A 11 -24.57 -54.36 -1.61
N ARG A 12 -23.87 -53.29 -1.99
CA ARG A 12 -24.02 -51.99 -1.33
C ARG A 12 -23.93 -50.84 -2.32
N THR A 13 -25.08 -50.24 -2.58
CA THR A 13 -25.18 -48.80 -2.84
C THR A 13 -24.32 -48.05 -1.83
N ARG A 14 -23.57 -47.03 -2.28
CA ARG A 14 -22.85 -46.11 -1.40
C ARG A 14 -23.23 -44.69 -1.75
N GLU A 15 -23.83 -44.02 -0.77
CA GLU A 15 -24.26 -42.64 -0.86
C GLU A 15 -23.08 -41.71 -1.11
N TYR A 16 -23.33 -40.61 -1.82
CA TYR A 16 -22.31 -39.61 -2.14
C TYR A 16 -22.08 -38.70 -0.92
N THR A 17 -21.40 -39.22 0.09
CA THR A 17 -21.10 -38.49 1.32
C THR A 17 -20.17 -37.31 1.04
N ARG A 18 -20.71 -36.10 1.27
CA ARG A 18 -20.05 -34.82 1.05
C ARG A 18 -18.90 -34.66 2.05
N LYS A 19 -17.65 -34.69 1.56
CA LYS A 19 -16.50 -34.17 2.30
C LYS A 19 -16.19 -32.77 1.80
N GLU A 20 -16.45 -31.77 2.64
CA GLU A 20 -16.08 -30.38 2.39
C GLU A 20 -14.63 -30.16 2.86
N GLU A 21 -13.68 -30.69 2.10
CA GLU A 21 -12.26 -30.38 2.26
C GLU A 21 -11.96 -29.09 1.47
N GLY A 22 -11.54 -28.03 2.18
CA GLY A 22 -11.54 -26.66 1.68
C GLY A 22 -10.61 -26.45 0.47
N TRP A 23 -11.11 -25.75 -0.54
CA TRP A 23 -10.34 -25.25 -1.67
C TRP A 23 -10.30 -23.73 -1.63
N GLU A 24 -9.10 -23.15 -1.62
CA GLU A 24 -8.91 -21.70 -1.68
C GLU A 24 -9.23 -21.20 -3.11
N GLY A 25 -10.45 -20.68 -3.28
CA GLY A 25 -10.87 -20.07 -4.53
C GLY A 25 -10.08 -18.78 -4.80
N THR A 26 -9.24 -18.80 -5.84
CA THR A 26 -8.56 -17.59 -6.33
C THR A 26 -9.59 -16.60 -6.85
N GLY A 27 -9.58 -15.39 -6.29
CA GLY A 27 -10.64 -14.39 -6.46
C GLY A 27 -10.63 -13.65 -7.80
N GLU A 28 -10.95 -14.33 -8.91
CA GLU A 28 -11.35 -13.68 -10.17
C GLU A 28 -12.89 -13.50 -10.16
N THR A 29 -13.38 -12.26 -9.98
CA THR A 29 -14.82 -11.99 -9.80
C THR A 29 -15.60 -11.94 -11.12
N GLY A 30 -15.88 -13.12 -11.68
CA GLY A 30 -16.76 -13.29 -12.83
C GLY A 30 -16.75 -14.74 -13.35
N LYS A 31 -17.68 -15.10 -14.22
CA LYS A 31 -17.81 -16.48 -14.71
C LYS A 31 -17.12 -16.65 -16.07
N LEU A 32 -16.16 -17.57 -16.17
CA LEU A 32 -15.45 -17.82 -17.42
C LEU A 32 -16.36 -18.51 -18.46
N ASN A 33 -16.50 -17.91 -19.63
CA ASN A 33 -17.08 -18.52 -20.82
C ASN A 33 -16.10 -19.54 -21.42
N LEU A 34 -16.05 -20.73 -20.81
CA LEU A 34 -15.21 -21.84 -21.25
C LEU A 34 -15.44 -22.25 -22.71
N ALA A 35 -16.65 -22.09 -23.25
CA ALA A 35 -16.93 -22.46 -24.64
C ALA A 35 -16.18 -21.54 -25.62
N GLN A 36 -16.22 -20.23 -25.40
CA GLN A 36 -15.48 -19.26 -26.20
C GLN A 36 -13.97 -19.39 -26.00
N TYR A 37 -13.52 -19.56 -24.74
CA TYR A 37 -12.10 -19.75 -24.41
C TYR A 37 -11.51 -21.00 -25.08
N LEU A 38 -12.12 -22.17 -24.89
CA LEU A 38 -11.63 -23.42 -25.47
C LEU A 38 -11.73 -23.43 -26.99
N GLY A 39 -12.72 -22.73 -27.57
CA GLY A 39 -12.84 -22.52 -29.01
C GLY A 39 -11.69 -21.69 -29.60
N GLN A 40 -11.32 -20.58 -28.95
CA GLN A 40 -10.21 -19.71 -29.38
C GLN A 40 -8.89 -20.48 -29.46
N TYR A 41 -8.60 -21.30 -28.45
CA TYR A 41 -7.37 -22.12 -28.38
C TYR A 41 -7.54 -23.51 -29.03
N GLN A 42 -8.59 -23.70 -29.84
CA GLN A 42 -8.84 -24.89 -30.66
C GLN A 42 -8.85 -26.23 -29.88
N VAL A 43 -9.23 -26.21 -28.59
CA VAL A 43 -9.26 -27.40 -27.73
C VAL A 43 -10.55 -28.19 -27.99
N PRO A 44 -10.48 -29.44 -28.52
CA PRO A 44 -11.68 -30.20 -28.85
C PRO A 44 -12.34 -30.81 -27.60
N TYR A 45 -13.63 -30.53 -27.40
CA TYR A 45 -14.41 -31.00 -26.26
C TYR A 45 -15.85 -31.42 -26.63
N LYS A 46 -16.50 -32.15 -25.71
CA LYS A 46 -17.94 -32.39 -25.65
C LYS A 46 -18.51 -31.93 -24.31
N ILE A 47 -19.63 -31.23 -24.33
CA ILE A 47 -20.31 -30.76 -23.11
C ILE A 47 -21.14 -31.91 -22.51
N LYS A 48 -20.98 -32.14 -21.20
CA LYS A 48 -21.83 -33.02 -20.39
C LYS A 48 -22.25 -32.29 -19.11
N LYS A 49 -23.55 -32.22 -18.83
CA LYS A 49 -24.05 -31.72 -17.53
C LYS A 49 -24.06 -32.84 -16.50
N SER A 50 -23.74 -32.53 -15.24
CA SER A 50 -23.77 -33.48 -14.13
C SER A 50 -24.14 -32.73 -12.84
N GLY A 51 -25.41 -32.87 -12.42
CA GLY A 51 -25.98 -31.95 -11.42
C GLY A 51 -25.88 -30.49 -11.89
N SER A 52 -25.48 -29.59 -11.00
CA SER A 52 -25.18 -28.19 -11.32
C SER A 52 -23.79 -27.95 -11.92
N THR A 53 -22.99 -29.00 -12.16
CA THR A 53 -21.67 -28.89 -12.80
C THR A 53 -21.77 -29.05 -14.31
N ILE A 54 -21.07 -28.20 -15.07
CA ILE A 54 -20.86 -28.35 -16.51
C ILE A 54 -19.46 -28.93 -16.72
N LEU A 55 -19.37 -30.06 -17.43
CA LEU A 55 -18.11 -30.72 -17.79
C LEU A 55 -17.84 -30.55 -19.28
N TYR A 56 -16.71 -29.95 -19.60
CA TYR A 56 -16.11 -29.88 -20.94
C TYR A 56 -15.17 -31.08 -21.05
N VAL A 57 -15.73 -32.21 -21.48
CA VAL A 57 -15.03 -33.49 -21.61
C VAL A 57 -14.14 -33.43 -22.85
N LEU A 58 -12.83 -33.57 -22.66
CA LEU A 58 -11.87 -33.37 -23.74
C LEU A 58 -11.77 -34.61 -24.64
N ASP A 59 -11.48 -34.39 -25.92
CA ASP A 59 -11.21 -35.49 -26.87
C ASP A 59 -9.78 -36.08 -26.70
N ARG A 60 -8.89 -35.40 -25.95
CA ARG A 60 -7.56 -35.85 -25.51
C ARG A 60 -7.13 -35.11 -24.25
N CYS A 61 -6.31 -35.73 -23.39
CA CYS A 61 -5.72 -35.09 -22.21
C CYS A 61 -4.68 -34.02 -22.59
N LEU A 62 -4.63 -32.93 -21.80
CA LEU A 62 -3.68 -31.83 -21.99
C LEU A 62 -2.22 -32.20 -21.64
N PHE A 63 -2.01 -33.27 -20.88
CA PHE A 63 -0.71 -33.62 -20.29
C PHE A 63 -0.17 -35.01 -20.65
N ASN A 64 -0.96 -35.85 -21.34
CA ASN A 64 -0.48 -37.07 -21.98
C ASN A 64 -1.26 -37.33 -23.26
N SER A 65 -0.58 -37.40 -24.41
CA SER A 65 -1.18 -37.66 -25.72
C SER A 65 -1.80 -39.04 -25.87
N GLU A 66 -1.41 -40.01 -25.03
CA GLU A 66 -1.95 -41.37 -25.01
C GLU A 66 -3.36 -41.42 -24.41
N HIS A 67 -3.72 -40.49 -23.52
CA HIS A 67 -5.05 -40.48 -22.90
C HIS A 67 -6.07 -39.83 -23.85
N GLY A 68 -7.04 -40.61 -24.29
CA GLY A 68 -7.99 -40.29 -25.35
C GLY A 68 -9.30 -39.64 -24.90
N ARG A 69 -10.30 -39.77 -25.76
CA ARG A 69 -11.63 -39.15 -25.63
C ARG A 69 -12.37 -39.66 -24.40
N GLY A 70 -12.76 -38.73 -23.52
CA GLY A 70 -13.54 -39.03 -22.32
C GLY A 70 -12.71 -39.20 -21.04
N GLU A 71 -11.39 -39.30 -21.15
CA GLU A 71 -10.48 -39.64 -20.05
C GLU A 71 -10.00 -38.41 -19.27
N SER A 72 -10.38 -37.21 -19.73
CA SER A 72 -10.17 -35.95 -19.03
C SER A 72 -11.30 -34.95 -19.30
N ALA A 73 -11.47 -33.99 -18.39
CA ALA A 73 -12.44 -32.91 -18.50
C ALA A 73 -11.97 -31.65 -17.76
N ILE A 74 -12.42 -30.49 -18.24
CA ILE A 74 -12.46 -29.24 -17.47
C ILE A 74 -13.88 -29.10 -16.91
N GLY A 75 -14.01 -28.89 -15.61
CA GLY A 75 -15.30 -28.71 -14.95
C GLY A 75 -15.50 -27.28 -14.47
N GLN A 76 -16.72 -26.77 -14.63
CA GLN A 76 -17.17 -25.51 -14.07
C GLN A 76 -18.37 -25.74 -13.15
N LEU A 77 -18.23 -25.25 -11.91
CA LEU A 77 -19.26 -25.26 -10.89
C LEU A 77 -20.23 -24.08 -11.08
N GLU A 78 -21.39 -24.15 -10.44
CA GLU A 78 -22.45 -23.14 -10.52
C GLU A 78 -21.99 -21.75 -10.06
N ASN A 79 -21.15 -21.69 -9.04
CA ASN A 79 -20.50 -20.47 -8.53
C ASN A 79 -19.34 -19.96 -9.42
N GLY A 80 -19.15 -20.54 -10.61
CA GLY A 80 -18.11 -20.16 -11.57
C GLY A 80 -16.74 -20.83 -11.36
N ALA A 81 -16.50 -21.48 -10.21
CA ALA A 81 -15.22 -22.10 -9.88
C ALA A 81 -14.84 -23.24 -10.84
N LEU A 82 -13.54 -23.36 -11.13
CA LEU A 82 -13.00 -24.20 -12.22
C LEU A 82 -12.06 -25.27 -11.69
N PHE A 83 -12.14 -26.47 -12.27
CA PHE A 83 -11.21 -27.57 -12.00
C PHE A 83 -10.82 -28.32 -13.28
N TYR A 84 -9.62 -28.91 -13.28
CA TYR A 84 -9.24 -29.93 -14.25
C TYR A 84 -9.35 -31.31 -13.60
N LYS A 85 -9.67 -32.34 -14.38
CA LYS A 85 -9.59 -33.74 -13.93
C LYS A 85 -9.27 -34.66 -15.09
N CYS A 86 -8.25 -35.50 -14.91
CA CYS A 86 -8.03 -36.71 -15.70
C CYS A 86 -8.20 -37.93 -14.80
N PHE A 87 -8.69 -39.04 -15.34
CA PHE A 87 -8.96 -40.26 -14.56
C PHE A 87 -7.73 -41.15 -14.34
N HIS A 88 -6.60 -40.84 -14.96
CA HIS A 88 -5.35 -41.61 -14.85
C HIS A 88 -4.40 -41.07 -13.78
N GLN A 89 -3.75 -42.00 -13.08
CA GLN A 89 -2.85 -41.72 -11.94
C GLN A 89 -1.67 -40.82 -12.30
N SER A 90 -1.14 -40.95 -13.53
CA SER A 90 -0.08 -40.09 -14.11
C SER A 90 -0.47 -38.62 -14.24
N CYS A 91 -1.76 -38.29 -14.19
CA CYS A 91 -2.28 -36.92 -14.29
C CYS A 91 -2.99 -36.43 -13.02
N LYS A 92 -2.89 -37.18 -11.90
CA LYS A 92 -3.66 -36.92 -10.66
C LYS A 92 -3.47 -35.51 -10.07
N ASN A 93 -2.28 -34.93 -10.23
CA ASN A 93 -1.89 -33.70 -9.55
C ASN A 93 -2.11 -32.41 -10.38
N TYR A 94 -2.53 -32.52 -11.65
CA TYR A 94 -2.76 -31.33 -12.48
C TYR A 94 -4.05 -30.60 -12.11
N THR A 95 -3.94 -29.30 -11.91
CA THR A 95 -5.03 -28.41 -11.50
C THR A 95 -5.64 -27.65 -12.69
N TRP A 96 -6.69 -26.85 -12.44
CA TRP A 96 -7.16 -25.88 -13.44
C TRP A 96 -6.07 -24.88 -13.85
N ASN A 97 -5.19 -24.46 -12.94
CA ASN A 97 -4.13 -23.50 -13.26
C ASN A 97 -3.11 -24.08 -14.25
N ASP A 98 -2.76 -25.35 -14.08
CA ASP A 98 -1.90 -26.08 -15.03
C ASP A 98 -2.60 -26.26 -16.38
N ALA A 99 -3.90 -26.56 -16.37
CA ALA A 99 -4.69 -26.71 -17.60
C ALA A 99 -4.82 -25.39 -18.36
N ARG A 100 -5.10 -24.27 -17.68
CA ARG A 100 -5.05 -22.91 -18.24
C ARG A 100 -3.69 -22.66 -18.87
N LYS A 101 -2.60 -22.90 -18.13
CA LYS A 101 -1.22 -22.67 -18.61
C LYS A 101 -0.85 -23.56 -19.81
N SER A 102 -1.37 -24.78 -19.89
CA SER A 102 -1.19 -25.66 -21.06
C SER A 102 -1.99 -25.22 -22.29
N ILE A 103 -3.07 -24.45 -22.12
CA ILE A 103 -3.96 -24.01 -23.20
C ILE A 103 -3.55 -22.62 -23.72
N SER A 104 -3.35 -21.66 -22.82
CA SER A 104 -3.12 -20.25 -23.16
C SER A 104 -1.81 -19.68 -22.61
N GLY A 105 -0.92 -20.50 -22.03
CA GLY A 105 0.31 -20.01 -21.39
C GLY A 105 0.02 -18.99 -20.28
N ASN A 106 0.65 -17.82 -20.39
CA ASN A 106 0.46 -16.70 -19.45
C ASN A 106 -0.57 -15.67 -19.93
N THR A 107 -1.31 -15.92 -21.01
CA THR A 107 -2.25 -14.94 -21.59
C THR A 107 -3.37 -14.57 -20.61
N SER A 108 -3.79 -13.30 -20.66
CA SER A 108 -4.97 -12.82 -19.94
C SER A 108 -6.23 -13.49 -20.46
N ILE A 109 -7.03 -14.07 -19.56
CA ILE A 109 -8.34 -14.65 -19.92
C ILE A 109 -9.51 -13.71 -19.60
N LYS A 110 -9.23 -12.44 -19.23
CA LYS A 110 -10.24 -11.43 -18.86
C LYS A 110 -11.33 -11.28 -19.93
N GLU A 111 -10.94 -11.35 -21.21
CA GLU A 111 -11.85 -11.23 -22.38
C GLU A 111 -12.92 -12.34 -22.46
N PHE A 112 -12.73 -13.46 -21.77
CA PHE A 112 -13.69 -14.57 -21.71
C PHE A 112 -14.54 -14.55 -20.44
N ILE A 113 -14.40 -13.56 -19.55
CA ILE A 113 -15.14 -13.51 -18.28
C ILE A 113 -16.46 -12.76 -18.47
N GLU A 114 -17.59 -13.43 -18.22
CA GLU A 114 -18.93 -12.84 -18.21
C GLU A 114 -18.99 -11.70 -17.18
N GLY A 115 -19.27 -10.48 -17.66
CA GLY A 115 -19.27 -9.25 -16.84
C GLY A 115 -17.91 -8.53 -16.79
N GLY A 116 -16.86 -9.07 -17.42
CA GLY A 116 -15.54 -8.44 -17.56
C GLY A 116 -15.56 -7.23 -18.50
N LYS A 117 -16.16 -6.12 -18.05
CA LYS A 117 -15.92 -4.81 -18.66
C LYS A 117 -14.43 -4.48 -18.61
N GLU A 118 -13.96 -3.78 -19.63
CA GLU A 118 -12.58 -3.35 -19.76
C GLU A 118 -12.16 -2.54 -18.52
N GLY A 119 -11.31 -3.16 -17.68
CA GLY A 119 -10.52 -2.44 -16.69
C GLY A 119 -9.23 -2.01 -17.38
N ASP A 120 -9.01 -0.70 -17.46
CA ASP A 120 -7.92 -0.08 -18.23
C ASP A 120 -6.54 -0.71 -17.97
N ASP A 121 -6.08 -1.47 -18.96
CA ASP A 121 -4.68 -1.91 -19.13
C ASP A 121 -4.12 -1.39 -20.48
N GLN A 122 -4.88 -0.55 -21.19
CA GLN A 122 -4.40 0.22 -22.33
C GLN A 122 -3.76 1.52 -21.83
N LEU A 123 -2.45 1.47 -21.57
CA LEU A 123 -1.61 2.67 -21.69
C LEU A 123 -1.77 3.19 -23.12
N SER A 124 -2.57 4.24 -23.28
CA SER A 124 -3.07 4.69 -24.58
C SER A 124 -1.92 4.98 -25.55
N ALA A 125 -1.92 4.35 -26.73
CA ALA A 125 -0.87 4.53 -27.74
C ALA A 125 -0.75 5.97 -28.27
N ASN A 126 -1.76 6.82 -28.00
CA ASN A 126 -1.80 8.25 -28.33
C ASN A 126 -1.49 9.16 -27.12
N GLY A 127 -1.07 8.61 -25.98
CA GLY A 127 -0.58 9.39 -24.85
C GLY A 127 0.85 9.91 -25.10
N PRO A 128 1.30 10.96 -24.38
CA PRO A 128 2.71 11.35 -24.40
C PRO A 128 3.57 10.17 -23.95
N GLN A 129 4.74 9.96 -24.58
CA GLN A 129 5.64 8.91 -24.12
C GLN A 129 6.14 9.27 -22.73
N ILE A 130 6.30 8.28 -21.84
CA ILE A 130 6.70 8.55 -20.45
C ILE A 130 8.04 9.33 -20.40
N ILE A 131 8.95 9.09 -21.36
CA ILE A 131 10.22 9.81 -21.46
C ILE A 131 10.07 11.30 -21.77
N ASP A 132 9.01 11.72 -22.48
CA ASP A 132 8.72 13.13 -22.79
C ASP A 132 8.19 13.88 -21.56
N CYS A 133 7.71 13.15 -20.55
CA CYS A 133 7.21 13.64 -19.27
C CYS A 133 8.25 13.57 -18.14
N LEU A 134 9.53 13.33 -18.44
CA LEU A 134 10.60 13.18 -17.44
C LEU A 134 11.74 14.17 -17.68
N GLU A 135 12.17 14.86 -16.62
CA GLU A 135 13.32 15.77 -16.67
C GLU A 135 14.64 14.99 -16.72
N SER A 136 15.38 15.14 -17.81
CA SER A 136 16.74 14.59 -17.89
C SER A 136 17.68 15.22 -16.85
N TRP A 137 18.73 14.51 -16.46
CA TRP A 137 19.78 15.02 -15.56
C TRP A 137 20.32 16.40 -15.99
N ASN A 138 20.52 16.61 -17.29
CA ASN A 138 20.98 17.89 -17.83
C ASN A 138 19.90 18.97 -17.82
N ALA A 139 18.62 18.62 -17.99
CA ALA A 139 17.51 19.55 -17.83
C ALA A 139 17.43 20.05 -16.38
N ILE A 140 17.43 19.15 -15.39
CA ILE A 140 17.45 19.50 -13.96
C ILE A 140 18.67 20.36 -13.63
N ARG A 141 19.87 19.99 -14.11
CA ARG A 141 21.11 20.77 -13.93
C ARG A 141 21.05 22.17 -14.55
N SER A 142 20.23 22.38 -15.58
CA SER A 142 20.04 23.68 -16.23
C SER A 142 18.95 24.56 -15.60
N MET A 143 18.25 24.07 -14.57
CA MET A 143 17.24 24.87 -13.86
C MET A 143 17.90 25.87 -12.91
N GLU A 144 17.50 27.14 -13.01
CA GLU A 144 17.93 28.20 -12.08
C GLU A 144 17.12 28.15 -10.76
N ILE A 145 17.36 27.09 -9.97
CA ILE A 145 16.65 26.87 -8.69
C ILE A 145 17.31 27.69 -7.57
N ILE A 146 16.62 28.71 -7.09
CA ILE A 146 16.98 29.46 -5.88
C ILE A 146 16.39 28.74 -4.66
N ILE A 147 17.25 28.39 -3.69
CA ILE A 147 16.80 27.82 -2.41
C ILE A 147 16.50 28.97 -1.44
N GLU A 148 15.22 29.22 -1.19
CA GLU A 148 14.79 30.07 -0.08
C GLU A 148 14.92 29.34 1.26
N TRP A 149 15.18 30.10 2.34
CA TRP A 149 15.38 29.58 3.69
C TRP A 149 14.46 30.30 4.68
N VAL A 150 13.69 29.53 5.46
CA VAL A 150 12.91 30.07 6.58
C VAL A 150 13.83 30.44 7.75
N VAL A 151 14.93 29.70 7.91
CA VAL A 151 16.08 30.05 8.76
C VAL A 151 17.34 29.74 7.96
N ASP A 152 18.20 30.76 7.72
CA ASP A 152 19.36 30.66 6.82
C ASP A 152 20.21 29.41 7.12
N ARG A 153 20.57 28.66 6.07
CA ARG A 153 21.36 27.41 6.10
C ARG A 153 20.82 26.25 6.96
N LEU A 154 19.72 26.45 7.69
CA LEU A 154 19.21 25.48 8.68
C LEU A 154 17.87 24.86 8.28
N ILE A 155 16.92 25.68 7.81
CA ILE A 155 15.56 25.23 7.45
C ILE A 155 15.21 25.81 6.07
N PRO A 156 15.34 25.02 4.98
CA PRO A 156 14.89 25.44 3.65
C PRO A 156 13.37 25.63 3.63
N ARG A 157 12.88 26.59 2.85
CA ARG A 157 11.45 26.77 2.60
C ARG A 157 10.90 25.59 1.80
N ASN A 158 9.62 25.27 2.00
CA ASN A 158 8.91 24.18 1.30
C ASN A 158 9.66 22.84 1.42
N SER A 159 10.18 22.55 2.61
CA SER A 159 10.95 21.33 2.92
C SER A 159 10.34 20.54 4.09
N ILE A 160 10.93 19.38 4.38
CA ILE A 160 10.64 18.60 5.59
C ILE A 160 11.95 18.43 6.36
N THR A 161 12.11 19.17 7.47
CA THR A 161 13.32 19.16 8.31
C THR A 161 13.12 18.30 9.55
N LEU A 162 14.07 17.43 9.89
CA LEU A 162 14.00 16.52 11.05
C LEU A 162 14.95 16.96 12.18
N VAL A 163 14.40 17.33 13.33
CA VAL A 163 15.16 17.70 14.54
C VAL A 163 15.11 16.53 15.54
N PHE A 164 16.16 15.73 15.53
CA PHE A 164 16.25 14.47 16.30
C PHE A 164 17.24 14.55 17.48
N GLY A 165 17.14 13.58 18.39
CA GLY A 165 18.11 13.36 19.46
C GLY A 165 17.49 12.81 20.74
N LYS A 166 18.30 12.52 21.76
CA LYS A 166 17.88 11.87 23.01
C LYS A 166 16.80 12.70 23.75
N GLY A 167 15.96 12.05 24.54
CA GLY A 167 14.90 12.73 25.33
C GLY A 167 15.49 13.74 26.32
N GLY A 168 14.77 14.82 26.61
CA GLY A 168 15.17 15.83 27.61
C GLY A 168 16.19 16.89 27.15
N ILE A 169 16.92 16.70 26.04
CA ILE A 169 18.02 17.60 25.61
C ILE A 169 17.60 19.02 25.13
N GLY A 170 16.36 19.44 25.37
CA GLY A 170 15.89 20.80 25.04
C GLY A 170 15.37 21.02 23.61
N LYS A 171 15.14 19.98 22.80
CA LYS A 171 14.63 20.14 21.40
C LYS A 171 13.34 20.97 21.28
N THR A 172 12.39 20.81 22.21
CA THR A 172 11.19 21.67 22.23
C THR A 172 11.53 23.13 22.54
N TRP A 173 12.47 23.40 23.46
CA TRP A 173 12.93 24.77 23.72
C TRP A 173 13.61 25.41 22.50
N LEU A 174 14.44 24.63 21.79
CA LEU A 174 15.07 25.01 20.53
C LEU A 174 14.01 25.40 19.48
N LEU A 175 13.02 24.52 19.25
CA LEU A 175 11.96 24.77 18.28
C LEU A 175 11.02 25.91 18.67
N LEU A 176 10.74 26.12 19.97
CA LEU A 176 9.98 27.26 20.46
C LEU A 176 10.72 28.59 20.26
N ALA A 177 12.04 28.62 20.50
CA ALA A 177 12.86 29.79 20.27
C ALA A 177 12.98 30.13 18.77
N ILE A 178 13.12 29.11 17.91
CA ILE A 178 13.10 29.27 16.45
C ILE A 178 11.72 29.75 15.98
N ALA A 179 10.63 29.15 16.46
CA ALA A 179 9.26 29.55 16.13
C ALA A 179 8.98 31.01 16.46
N ARG A 180 9.39 31.46 17.67
CA ARG A 180 9.32 32.87 18.07
C ARG A 180 10.04 33.78 17.08
N CYS A 181 11.26 33.43 16.69
CA CYS A 181 12.04 34.27 15.78
C CYS A 181 11.41 34.35 14.38
N ILE A 182 10.96 33.21 13.82
CA ILE A 182 10.25 33.16 12.53
C ILE A 182 8.95 33.97 12.58
N GLY A 183 8.18 33.90 13.67
CA GLY A 183 6.92 34.63 13.79
C GLY A 183 7.09 36.16 13.83
N LEU A 184 8.21 36.63 14.38
CA LEU A 184 8.58 38.06 14.48
C LEU A 184 9.40 38.57 13.28
N GLY A 185 10.09 37.68 12.54
CA GLY A 185 11.15 38.06 11.60
C GLY A 185 12.51 38.36 12.27
N ASP A 186 12.65 38.06 13.57
CA ASP A 186 13.91 38.18 14.32
C ASP A 186 14.96 37.21 13.75
N SER A 187 16.25 37.59 13.78
CA SER A 187 17.34 36.66 13.48
C SER A 187 17.63 35.74 14.67
N TRP A 188 17.61 34.42 14.46
CA TRP A 188 17.85 33.42 15.50
C TRP A 188 19.35 33.08 15.60
N LEU A 189 20.00 33.41 16.72
CA LEU A 189 21.44 33.16 16.96
C LEU A 189 22.38 33.63 15.83
N GLY A 190 22.01 34.69 15.11
CA GLY A 190 22.76 35.23 13.97
C GLY A 190 22.38 34.64 12.60
N PHE A 191 21.52 33.62 12.56
CA PHE A 191 20.88 33.16 11.32
C PHE A 191 19.66 34.04 11.03
N HIS A 192 19.59 34.63 9.84
CA HIS A 192 18.41 35.38 9.41
C HIS A 192 17.20 34.45 9.26
N THR A 193 16.00 34.97 9.53
CA THR A 193 14.73 34.26 9.31
C THR A 193 13.87 35.02 8.30
N ILE A 194 12.96 34.31 7.63
CA ILE A 194 11.89 34.92 6.84
C ILE A 194 10.62 34.87 7.69
N GLN A 195 9.94 36.02 7.84
CA GLN A 195 8.74 36.09 8.66
C GLN A 195 7.62 35.22 8.07
N ALA A 196 7.04 34.34 8.89
CA ALA A 196 5.95 33.46 8.50
C ALA A 196 5.07 33.07 9.69
N SER A 197 3.81 32.73 9.43
CA SER A 197 2.94 32.11 10.44
C SER A 197 3.49 30.74 10.83
N VAL A 198 3.68 30.50 12.13
CA VAL A 198 4.18 29.24 12.68
C VAL A 198 3.07 28.56 13.46
N PHE A 199 2.66 27.38 13.01
CA PHE A 199 1.78 26.50 13.76
C PHE A 199 2.64 25.48 14.49
N PHE A 200 2.56 25.50 15.83
CA PHE A 200 3.22 24.55 16.71
C PHE A 200 2.19 23.48 17.11
N ILE A 201 2.21 22.36 16.39
CA ILE A 201 1.34 21.21 16.62
C ILE A 201 1.95 20.39 17.77
N ASP A 202 1.39 20.56 18.97
CA ASP A 202 1.88 19.92 20.20
C ASP A 202 0.98 18.77 20.63
N PHE A 203 1.54 17.56 20.67
CA PHE A 203 0.82 16.37 21.10
C PHE A 203 1.10 15.97 22.55
N GLU A 204 2.16 16.49 23.18
CA GLU A 204 2.75 15.94 24.41
C GLU A 204 2.71 16.88 25.63
N ASN A 205 2.79 18.20 25.45
CA ASN A 205 2.98 19.13 26.56
C ASN A 205 1.65 19.67 27.14
N PRO A 206 1.44 19.58 28.46
CA PRO A 206 0.33 20.26 29.13
C PRO A 206 0.37 21.79 28.95
N VAL A 207 -0.79 22.44 28.90
CA VAL A 207 -0.89 23.90 28.70
C VAL A 207 -0.12 24.72 29.75
N ALA A 208 -0.05 24.24 30.99
CA ALA A 208 0.75 24.88 32.06
C ALA A 208 2.26 24.80 31.78
N VAL A 209 2.75 23.71 31.17
CA VAL A 209 4.16 23.58 30.78
C VAL A 209 4.48 24.54 29.63
N LEU A 210 3.59 24.65 28.64
CA LEU A 210 3.74 25.61 27.55
C LEU A 210 3.72 27.06 28.05
N ASN A 211 2.79 27.42 28.93
CA ASN A 211 2.74 28.74 29.57
C ASN A 211 4.04 29.09 30.32
N ILE A 212 4.63 28.14 31.06
CA ILE A 212 5.93 28.35 31.74
C ILE A 212 7.08 28.51 30.73
N ARG A 213 7.02 27.86 29.56
CA ARG A 213 8.03 28.00 28.50
C ARG A 213 7.91 29.32 27.74
N THR A 214 6.70 29.72 27.33
CA THR A 214 6.48 30.98 26.60
C THR A 214 6.82 32.19 27.47
N ASN A 215 6.37 32.22 28.73
CA ASN A 215 6.76 33.28 29.69
C ASN A 215 8.29 33.41 29.89
N LYS A 216 9.06 32.35 29.63
CA LYS A 216 10.54 32.36 29.70
C LYS A 216 11.24 32.69 28.38
N LEU A 217 10.52 32.68 27.25
CA LEU A 217 11.01 33.08 25.94
C LEU A 217 10.57 34.50 25.55
N GLY A 218 9.55 35.04 26.24
CA GLY A 218 8.97 36.35 25.96
C GLY A 218 7.93 36.33 24.84
N GLU A 219 7.34 37.49 24.58
CA GLU A 219 6.27 37.68 23.58
C GLU A 219 6.68 37.23 22.18
N ALA A 220 5.69 36.73 21.42
CA ALA A 220 5.85 36.25 20.05
C ALA A 220 4.60 36.58 19.23
N GLU A 221 4.77 37.07 18.00
CA GLU A 221 3.70 37.28 17.04
C GLU A 221 3.65 36.13 16.03
N ASN A 222 2.50 35.92 15.37
CA ASN A 222 2.30 34.90 14.33
C ASN A 222 2.61 33.43 14.71
N VAL A 223 2.78 33.11 16.00
CA VAL A 223 2.99 31.75 16.51
C VAL A 223 1.71 31.22 17.18
N TYR A 224 1.20 30.08 16.71
CA TYR A 224 -0.08 29.51 17.13
C TYR A 224 0.09 28.06 17.64
N PHE A 225 -0.46 27.75 18.82
CA PHE A 225 -0.39 26.39 19.40
C PHE A 225 -1.62 25.55 19.07
N TRP A 226 -1.45 24.52 18.24
CA TRP A 226 -2.49 23.52 18.00
C TRP A 226 -2.23 22.28 18.86
N ARG A 227 -2.97 22.15 19.97
CA ARG A 227 -2.74 21.09 20.97
C ARG A 227 -3.63 19.86 20.77
N SER A 228 -3.11 18.67 21.07
CA SER A 228 -3.89 17.41 21.13
C SER A 228 -5.07 17.48 22.11
N ASN A 229 -4.96 18.33 23.13
CA ASN A 229 -5.97 18.64 24.14
C ASN A 229 -6.45 20.11 24.09
N ASN A 230 -6.49 20.72 22.91
CA ASN A 230 -7.28 21.93 22.67
C ASN A 230 -8.79 21.59 22.84
N PRO A 231 -9.58 22.39 23.59
CA PRO A 231 -10.99 22.08 23.87
C PRO A 231 -11.94 22.33 22.69
N GLU A 232 -11.59 23.24 21.79
CA GLU A 232 -12.41 23.63 20.63
C GLU A 232 -12.08 22.77 19.40
N LEU A 233 -10.78 22.67 19.07
CA LEU A 233 -10.29 21.91 17.92
C LEU A 233 -8.97 21.22 18.26
N LYS A 234 -9.04 19.92 18.58
CA LYS A 234 -7.86 19.09 18.88
C LYS A 234 -6.97 18.93 17.64
N ALA A 235 -5.66 18.91 17.85
CA ALA A 235 -4.69 18.62 16.79
C ALA A 235 -4.94 17.22 16.17
N PRO A 236 -5.25 17.13 14.87
CA PRO A 236 -5.52 15.84 14.23
C PRO A 236 -4.20 15.11 13.95
N ARG A 237 -4.12 13.82 14.33
CA ARG A 237 -2.94 13.01 13.99
C ARG A 237 -2.77 12.86 12.48
N LEU A 238 -1.52 12.78 12.02
CA LEU A 238 -1.14 12.64 10.60
C LEU A 238 -1.59 11.33 9.96
N ASP A 239 -2.07 10.34 10.72
CA ASP A 239 -2.70 9.09 10.26
C ASP A 239 -4.25 9.11 10.30
N SER A 240 -4.86 10.13 10.89
CA SER A 240 -6.32 10.27 11.02
C SER A 240 -7.03 10.54 9.67
N LYS A 241 -8.36 10.71 9.69
CA LYS A 241 -9.09 11.28 8.55
C LYS A 241 -8.95 12.80 8.47
N ASP A 242 -8.83 13.43 9.64
CA ASP A 242 -8.97 14.87 9.87
C ASP A 242 -7.67 15.65 9.69
N TRP A 243 -6.56 14.96 9.40
CA TRP A 243 -5.28 15.55 8.97
C TRP A 243 -5.44 16.57 7.83
N LYS A 244 -6.50 16.43 7.01
CA LYS A 244 -6.85 17.38 5.94
C LYS A 244 -7.06 18.81 6.44
N LEU A 245 -7.36 19.01 7.72
CA LEU A 245 -7.51 20.35 8.31
C LEU A 245 -6.19 21.16 8.26
N TYR A 246 -5.01 20.52 8.26
CA TYR A 246 -3.73 21.22 8.05
C TYR A 246 -3.66 21.96 6.71
N LYS A 247 -4.41 21.50 5.70
CA LYS A 247 -4.50 22.16 4.38
C LYS A 247 -5.31 23.47 4.38
N GLN A 248 -6.00 23.78 5.47
CA GLN A 248 -6.80 25.00 5.64
C GLN A 248 -6.00 26.14 6.29
N LEU A 249 -4.76 25.86 6.72
CA LEU A 249 -3.83 26.85 7.23
C LEU A 249 -3.26 27.71 6.07
N PRO A 250 -2.79 28.94 6.32
CA PRO A 250 -2.25 29.80 5.25
C PRO A 250 -1.06 29.18 4.53
N ALA A 251 -1.04 29.20 3.20
CA ALA A 251 0.11 28.76 2.40
C ALA A 251 1.37 29.55 2.76
N GLY A 252 2.54 28.91 2.69
CA GLY A 252 3.81 29.49 3.15
C GLY A 252 4.08 29.37 4.66
N SER A 253 3.12 28.88 5.44
CA SER A 253 3.28 28.71 6.90
C SER A 253 4.29 27.61 7.27
N VAL A 254 4.83 27.71 8.48
CA VAL A 254 5.68 26.68 9.09
C VAL A 254 4.83 25.78 9.98
N LEU A 255 4.95 24.46 9.82
CA LEU A 255 4.24 23.45 10.60
C LEU A 255 5.23 22.64 11.43
N ILE A 256 5.25 22.86 12.76
CA ILE A 256 6.16 22.19 13.69
C ILE A 256 5.41 21.08 14.43
N PHE A 257 5.85 19.84 14.29
CA PHE A 257 5.22 18.66 14.92
C PHE A 257 6.06 18.17 16.11
N ASP A 258 5.58 18.43 17.33
CA ASP A 258 6.18 17.99 18.59
C ASP A 258 5.30 16.90 19.26
N THR A 259 5.56 15.60 19.11
CA THR A 259 6.62 14.94 18.31
C THR A 259 6.04 14.19 17.10
N LEU A 260 6.91 13.80 16.16
CA LEU A 260 6.58 12.89 15.07
C LEU A 260 5.96 11.58 15.59
N ARG A 261 6.47 11.04 16.72
CA ARG A 261 5.93 9.82 17.35
C ARG A 261 4.50 10.01 17.82
N ALA A 262 4.22 11.11 18.53
CA ALA A 262 2.90 11.38 19.10
C ALA A 262 1.88 11.88 18.06
N SER A 263 2.37 12.45 16.95
CA SER A 263 1.57 12.88 15.79
C SER A 263 0.90 11.76 15.01
N GLN A 264 1.17 10.49 15.32
CA GLN A 264 0.61 9.31 14.68
C GLN A 264 0.26 8.24 15.72
N GLY A 265 -0.63 7.29 15.39
CA GLY A 265 -1.19 6.31 16.33
C GLY A 265 -0.83 4.85 16.05
N GLY A 266 -0.15 4.56 14.94
CA GLY A 266 0.33 3.23 14.59
C GLY A 266 1.69 2.89 15.24
N ASP A 267 2.17 1.68 14.95
CA ASP A 267 3.56 1.35 15.26
C ASP A 267 4.50 2.01 14.25
N GLU A 268 5.56 2.62 14.76
CA GLU A 268 6.62 3.31 14.01
C GLU A 268 7.51 2.30 13.26
N ASN A 269 7.53 1.04 13.72
CA ASN A 269 8.20 -0.07 13.04
C ASN A 269 7.36 -0.67 11.89
N ALA A 270 6.07 -0.33 11.79
CA ALA A 270 5.22 -0.77 10.69
C ALA A 270 5.38 0.18 9.50
N SER A 271 6.09 -0.29 8.46
CA SER A 271 6.44 0.44 7.24
C SER A 271 5.30 1.28 6.67
N ASP A 272 4.12 0.68 6.59
CA ASP A 272 2.98 1.20 5.83
C ASP A 272 2.30 2.38 6.55
N ALA A 273 2.30 2.33 7.89
CA ALA A 273 1.81 3.43 8.72
C ALA A 273 2.71 4.66 8.58
N MET A 274 4.03 4.46 8.66
CA MET A 274 5.00 5.54 8.52
C MET A 274 5.05 6.09 7.08
N ALA A 275 4.96 5.24 6.06
CA ALA A 275 4.86 5.65 4.66
C ALA A 275 3.65 6.55 4.39
N ARG A 276 2.49 6.21 4.97
CA ARG A 276 1.25 7.01 4.89
C ARG A 276 1.40 8.38 5.56
N VAL A 277 2.08 8.47 6.69
CA VAL A 277 2.42 9.74 7.36
C VAL A 277 3.38 10.56 6.49
N MET A 278 4.48 9.96 6.01
CA MET A 278 5.47 10.67 5.18
C MET A 278 4.88 11.19 3.87
N ASN A 279 3.98 10.45 3.23
CA ASN A 279 3.33 10.92 1.99
C ASN A 279 2.40 12.12 2.25
N ARG A 280 1.71 12.18 3.39
CA ARG A 280 0.91 13.36 3.79
C ARG A 280 1.76 14.57 4.14
N LEU A 281 2.95 14.36 4.70
CA LEU A 281 3.92 15.41 4.96
C LEU A 281 4.54 15.97 3.66
N LYS A 282 4.81 15.10 2.66
CA LYS A 282 5.14 15.54 1.28
C LYS A 282 3.99 16.34 0.67
N GLU A 283 2.75 15.87 0.80
CA GLU A 283 1.57 16.56 0.27
C GLU A 283 1.37 17.96 0.89
N LEU A 284 1.71 18.16 2.18
CA LEU A 284 1.76 19.50 2.80
C LEU A 284 2.96 20.32 2.28
N ARG A 285 4.15 19.74 2.20
CA ARG A 285 5.33 20.39 1.60
C ARG A 285 5.05 20.92 0.19
N ASP A 286 4.38 20.11 -0.62
CA ASP A 286 4.06 20.39 -2.03
C ASP A 286 2.91 21.40 -2.18
N MET A 287 2.14 21.63 -1.11
CA MET A 287 1.22 22.77 -0.97
C MET A 287 1.90 24.07 -0.48
N GLY A 288 3.22 24.07 -0.36
CA GLY A 288 3.99 25.25 0.08
C GLY A 288 4.04 25.45 1.60
N PHE A 289 3.87 24.40 2.39
CA PHE A 289 4.17 24.44 3.83
C PHE A 289 5.64 24.08 4.10
N THR A 290 6.27 24.72 5.08
CA THR A 290 7.58 24.28 5.59
C THR A 290 7.38 23.43 6.82
N VAL A 291 7.75 22.14 6.76
CA VAL A 291 7.48 21.17 7.82
C VAL A 291 8.73 20.95 8.68
N ILE A 292 8.57 21.01 10.00
CA ILE A 292 9.62 20.65 10.96
C ILE A 292 9.11 19.53 11.87
N LEU A 293 9.84 18.43 11.96
CA LEU A 293 9.48 17.24 12.73
C LEU A 293 10.44 17.07 13.91
N LEU A 294 9.92 16.99 15.14
CA LEU A 294 10.73 16.59 16.29
C LEU A 294 10.68 15.07 16.45
N HIS A 295 11.83 14.39 16.51
CA HIS A 295 11.91 12.95 16.78
C HIS A 295 12.83 12.60 17.97
N HIS A 296 12.59 11.47 18.63
CA HIS A 296 13.34 11.02 19.80
C HIS A 296 14.16 9.77 19.48
N THR A 297 15.49 9.89 19.47
CA THR A 297 16.37 8.73 19.29
C THR A 297 16.27 7.79 20.49
N ALA A 298 16.09 6.49 20.24
CA ALA A 298 16.02 5.47 21.27
C ALA A 298 17.25 5.49 22.19
N LYS A 299 17.06 5.18 23.49
CA LYS A 299 18.13 5.31 24.50
C LYS A 299 19.38 4.44 24.24
N ASN A 300 19.26 3.39 23.41
CA ASN A 300 20.33 2.42 23.12
C ASN A 300 20.84 2.47 21.66
N SER A 301 20.53 3.51 20.87
CA SER A 301 20.89 3.57 19.43
C SER A 301 22.39 3.80 19.14
N ASP A 302 23.27 3.77 20.15
CA ASP A 302 24.73 3.88 19.99
C ASP A 302 25.38 2.54 19.55
N LYS A 303 24.59 1.62 18.98
CA LYS A 303 25.04 0.39 18.31
C LYS A 303 24.31 0.19 16.97
N VAL A 304 25.09 -0.18 15.95
CA VAL A 304 24.69 -0.46 14.56
C VAL A 304 24.29 0.77 13.73
N ALA A 305 25.30 1.41 13.15
CA ALA A 305 25.21 2.12 11.87
C ALA A 305 26.47 1.84 11.03
N LYS A 306 26.80 0.56 10.80
CA LYS A 306 27.69 0.18 9.69
C LYS A 306 26.87 0.20 8.39
N GLY A 307 26.71 1.38 7.81
CA GLY A 307 26.33 1.53 6.41
C GLY A 307 27.59 1.72 5.58
N ASP A 308 27.73 0.97 4.49
CA ASP A 308 28.88 1.12 3.59
C ASP A 308 28.86 2.48 2.90
N ARG A 309 30.02 3.14 2.84
CA ARG A 309 30.24 4.24 1.89
C ARG A 309 30.45 3.65 0.50
N GLN A 310 29.40 3.61 -0.30
CA GLN A 310 29.53 3.59 -1.75
C GLN A 310 29.26 4.99 -2.29
N LEU A 311 30.36 5.71 -2.51
CA LEU A 311 30.50 7.02 -3.17
C LEU A 311 29.76 8.18 -2.48
#